data_AF-A0A535X1A3-F1
#
_entry.id   AF-A0A535X1A3-F1
#
_cell.length_a   1.000
_cell.length_b   1.000
_cell.length_c   1.000
_cell.angle_alpha   90.00
_cell.angle_beta   90.00
_cell.angle_gamma   90.00
#
_symmetry.space_group_name_H-M   'P 1'
#
loop_
_entity.id
_entity.type
_entity.pdbx_description
1 polymer ?
#
loop_
_entity_poly.entity_id
_entity_poly.type
_entity_poly.pdbx_seq_one_letter_code
_entity_poly.pdbx_strand_id
1 'polypeptide(L)'
;MSLLDAAAQHPLLPTFALIALVYLTCLGAVLAAQLAWRGRTAYWLVVLGAFCFLLGALWGRGYLSGGATFTFLTAGVVLAVFGVALDLIFGPALSRTGGE
;
A
#
# COMPACT_ATOMS: atom_id res chain seq x y z
N MET A 1 -5.67 33.65 -5.48
CA MET A 1 -6.29 32.31 -5.39
C MET A 1 -5.75 31.51 -6.56
N SER A 2 -4.92 30.51 -6.31
CA SER A 2 -4.24 29.77 -7.38
C SER A 2 -5.21 28.76 -8.03
N LEU A 3 -4.94 28.33 -9.26
CA LEU A 3 -5.70 27.24 -9.92
C LEU A 3 -5.68 25.94 -9.09
N LEU A 4 -4.65 25.74 -8.26
CA LEU A 4 -4.54 24.63 -7.32
C LEU A 4 -5.56 24.72 -6.18
N ASP A 5 -5.86 25.94 -5.70
CA ASP A 5 -6.90 26.15 -4.68
C ASP A 5 -8.30 25.90 -5.24
N ALA A 6 -8.55 26.28 -6.49
CA ALA A 6 -9.81 26.02 -7.18
C ALA A 6 -10.00 24.52 -7.45
N ALA A 7 -8.94 23.81 -7.85
CA ALA A 7 -8.94 22.36 -8.03
C ALA A 7 -9.23 21.63 -6.71
N ALA A 8 -8.60 22.04 -5.60
CA ALA A 8 -8.80 21.44 -4.29
C ALA A 8 -10.25 21.55 -3.77
N GLN A 9 -11.01 22.55 -4.21
CA GLN A 9 -12.42 22.72 -3.85
C GLN A 9 -13.38 21.87 -4.68
N HIS A 10 -12.93 21.16 -5.72
CA HIS A 10 -13.80 20.31 -6.51
C HIS A 10 -14.14 19.01 -5.77
N PRO A 11 -15.43 18.73 -5.49
CA PRO A 11 -15.85 17.56 -4.71
C PRO A 11 -15.55 16.22 -5.39
N LEU A 12 -15.24 16.23 -6.69
CA LEU A 12 -14.88 15.05 -7.48
C LEU A 12 -13.39 14.68 -7.35
N LEU A 13 -12.52 15.66 -7.09
CA LEU A 13 -11.07 15.45 -7.00
C LEU A 13 -10.68 14.42 -5.92
N PRO A 14 -11.20 14.46 -4.67
CA PRO A 14 -10.87 13.45 -3.67
C PRO A 14 -11.37 12.06 -4.05
N THR A 15 -12.48 11.95 -4.78
CA THR A 15 -13.02 10.67 -5.25
C THR A 15 -12.16 10.08 -6.36
N PHE A 16 -11.77 10.87 -7.36
CA PHE A 16 -10.85 10.43 -8.41
C PHE A 16 -9.47 10.06 -7.83
N ALA A 17 -8.96 10.84 -6.88
CA ALA A 17 -7.73 10.53 -6.18
C ALA A 17 -7.82 9.19 -5.45
N LEU A 18 -8.92 8.93 -4.72
CA LEU A 18 -9.12 7.66 -4.02
C LEU A 18 -9.21 6.48 -5.01
N ILE A 19 -9.93 6.63 -6.12
CA ILE A 19 -10.01 5.59 -7.17
C ILE A 19 -8.60 5.29 -7.73
N ALA A 20 -7.87 6.33 -8.13
CA ALA A 20 -6.51 6.17 -8.66
C ALA A 20 -5.59 5.49 -7.64
N LEU A 21 -5.69 5.88 -6.37
CA LEU A 21 -4.86 5.35 -5.29
C LEU A 21 -5.19 3.87 -5.00
N VAL A 22 -6.47 3.49 -5.00
CA VAL A 22 -6.89 2.08 -4.90
C VAL A 22 -6.33 1.27 -6.08
N TYR A 23 -6.45 1.77 -7.32
CA TYR A 23 -5.91 1.11 -8.50
C TYR A 23 -4.39 0.91 -8.42
N LEU A 24 -3.66 1.95 -8.04
CA LEU A 24 -2.20 1.88 -7.86
C LEU A 24 -1.82 0.89 -6.76
N THR A 25 -2.59 0.84 -5.67
CA THR A 25 -2.36 -0.10 -4.57
C THR A 25 -2.58 -1.53 -5.03
N CYS A 26 -3.63 -1.81 -5.81
CA CYS A 26 -3.89 -3.13 -6.38
C CYS A 26 -2.77 -3.55 -7.34
N LEU A 27 -2.35 -2.66 -8.26
CA LEU A 27 -1.23 -2.94 -9.16
C LEU A 27 0.07 -3.20 -8.39
N GLY A 28 0.37 -2.39 -7.38
CA GLY A 28 1.51 -2.57 -6.50
C GLY A 28 1.47 -3.90 -5.74
N ALA A 29 0.30 -4.29 -5.24
CA ALA A 29 0.10 -5.57 -4.54
C ALA A 29 0.31 -6.78 -5.46
N VAL A 30 -0.19 -6.72 -6.71
CA VAL A 30 0.03 -7.80 -7.70
C VAL A 30 1.52 -7.94 -8.02
N LEU A 31 2.22 -6.82 -8.24
CA LEU A 31 3.67 -6.83 -8.46
C LEU A 31 4.44 -7.38 -7.24
N ALA A 32 4.07 -6.95 -6.04
CA ALA A 32 4.65 -7.44 -4.80
C ALA A 32 4.43 -8.96 -4.63
N ALA A 33 3.22 -9.46 -4.90
CA ALA A 33 2.92 -10.88 -4.85
C ALA A 33 3.76 -11.68 -5.87
N GLN A 34 3.91 -11.18 -7.10
CA GLN A 34 4.79 -11.80 -8.09
C GLN A 34 6.25 -11.84 -7.63
N LEU A 35 6.75 -10.77 -7.03
CA LEU A 35 8.11 -10.71 -6.48
C LEU A 35 8.29 -11.68 -5.30
N ALA A 36 7.29 -11.75 -4.43
CA ALA A 36 7.27 -12.69 -3.30
C ALA A 36 7.31 -14.15 -3.78
N TRP A 37 6.56 -14.48 -4.83
CA TRP A 37 6.58 -15.81 -5.45
C TRP A 37 7.89 -16.14 -6.16
N ARG A 38 8.62 -15.12 -6.64
CA ARG A 38 9.97 -15.29 -7.21
C ARG A 38 11.07 -15.45 -6.15
N GLY A 39 10.71 -15.67 -4.89
CA GLY A 39 11.65 -15.93 -3.79
C GLY A 39 12.05 -14.70 -2.99
N ARG A 40 11.51 -13.51 -3.30
CA ARG A 40 11.74 -12.30 -2.50
C ARG A 40 10.72 -12.19 -1.37
N THR A 41 10.86 -13.05 -0.35
CA THR A 41 9.85 -13.24 0.71
C THR A 41 9.47 -11.97 1.47
N ALA A 42 10.35 -10.98 1.57
CA ALA A 42 10.07 -9.68 2.19
C ALA A 42 8.87 -8.96 1.53
N TYR A 43 8.59 -9.20 0.25
CA TYR A 43 7.43 -8.62 -0.43
C TYR A 43 6.08 -9.14 0.08
N TRP A 44 6.03 -10.23 0.83
CA TRP A 44 4.79 -10.64 1.52
C TRP A 44 4.32 -9.60 2.54
N LEU A 45 5.24 -8.86 3.17
CA LEU A 45 4.88 -7.73 4.04
C LEU A 45 4.25 -6.59 3.23
N VAL A 46 4.70 -6.39 1.99
CA VAL A 46 4.13 -5.39 1.08
C VAL A 46 2.71 -5.78 0.66
N VAL A 47 2.48 -7.06 0.36
CA VAL A 47 1.14 -7.59 0.07
C VAL A 47 0.20 -7.42 1.27
N LEU A 48 0.67 -7.74 2.48
CA LEU A 48 -0.11 -7.57 3.70
C LEU A 48 -0.41 -6.08 3.97
N GLY A 49 0.57 -5.21 3.78
CA GLY A 49 0.41 -3.76 3.91
C GLY A 49 -0.62 -3.19 2.93
N ALA A 50 -0.55 -3.62 1.66
CA ALA A 50 -1.53 -3.24 0.65
C ALA A 50 -2.95 -3.73 0.98
N PHE A 51 -3.09 -4.94 1.53
CA PHE A 51 -4.37 -5.47 1.99
C PHE A 51 -4.95 -4.65 3.14
N CYS A 52 -4.15 -4.34 4.17
CA CYS A 52 -4.55 -3.46 5.27
C CYS A 52 -4.96 -2.06 4.77
N PHE A 53 -4.19 -1.51 3.84
CA PHE A 53 -4.51 -0.22 3.24
C PHE A 53 -5.87 -0.24 2.52
N LEU A 54 -6.12 -1.26 1.68
CA LEU A 54 -7.38 -1.43 0.96
C LEU A 54 -8.57 -1.59 1.91
N LEU A 55 -8.41 -2.33 3.01
CA LEU A 55 -9.44 -2.41 4.05
C LEU A 55 -9.78 -1.03 4.63
N GLY A 56 -8.76 -0.25 5.00
CA GLY A 56 -8.96 1.13 5.48
C GLY A 56 -9.64 2.02 4.43
N ALA A 57 -9.18 1.95 3.17
CA ALA A 57 -9.66 2.80 2.08
C ALA A 57 -11.10 2.47 1.67
N LEU A 58 -11.48 1.19 1.59
CA LEU A 58 -12.82 0.78 1.15
C LEU A 58 -13.84 0.79 2.29
N TRP A 59 -13.48 0.25 3.45
CA TRP A 59 -14.44 0.08 4.56
C TRP A 59 -14.48 1.29 5.50
N GLY A 60 -13.53 2.21 5.38
CA GLY A 60 -13.43 3.39 6.24
C GLY A 60 -14.55 4.41 6.10
N ARG A 61 -15.30 4.39 4.98
CA ARG A 61 -16.39 5.35 4.73
C ARG A 61 -17.76 4.92 5.26
N GLY A 62 -17.89 3.74 5.88
CA GLY A 62 -19.20 3.30 6.38
C GLY A 62 -19.20 2.16 7.40
N TYR A 63 -18.11 1.41 7.55
CA TYR A 63 -18.06 0.24 8.44
C TYR A 63 -17.06 0.37 9.60
N LEU A 64 -16.04 1.22 9.48
CA LEU A 64 -14.98 1.37 10.48
C LEU A 64 -15.08 2.74 11.17
N SER A 65 -14.69 2.79 12.45
CA SER A 65 -14.52 4.06 13.16
C SER A 65 -13.39 4.86 12.52
N GLY A 66 -13.44 6.20 12.61
CA GLY A 66 -12.41 7.07 12.01
C GLY A 66 -10.98 6.72 12.46
N GLY A 67 -10.81 6.32 13.73
CA GLY A 67 -9.53 5.85 14.27
C GLY A 67 -9.06 4.52 13.67
N ALA A 68 -9.96 3.56 13.47
CA ALA A 68 -9.62 2.28 12.83
C ALA A 68 -9.24 2.49 11.36
N THR A 69 -10.00 3.30 10.62
CA THR A 69 -9.70 3.70 9.24
C THR A 69 -8.31 4.30 9.12
N PHE A 70 -7.99 5.28 9.96
CA PHE A 70 -6.67 5.91 9.97
C PHE A 70 -5.57 4.90 10.26
N THR A 71 -5.76 4.04 11.27
CA THR A 71 -4.79 3.02 11.66
C THR A 71 -4.50 2.05 10.52
N PHE A 72 -5.53 1.55 9.83
CA PHE A 72 -5.35 0.63 8.69
C PHE A 72 -4.63 1.29 7.52
N LEU A 73 -4.95 2.54 7.20
CA LEU A 73 -4.27 3.30 6.15
C LEU A 73 -2.78 3.50 6.49
N THR A 74 -2.49 4.01 7.69
CA THR A 74 -1.10 4.30 8.09
C THR A 74 -0.28 3.03 8.29
N ALA A 75 -0.83 2.03 8.97
CA ALA A 75 -0.14 0.76 9.20
C ALA A 75 0.09 0.02 7.88
N GLY A 76 -0.87 0.05 6.96
CA GLY A 76 -0.72 -0.52 5.63
C GLY A 76 0.44 0.10 4.85
N VAL A 77 0.53 1.43 4.84
CA VAL A 77 1.65 2.15 4.19
C VAL A 77 2.98 1.84 4.87
N VAL A 78 3.05 1.92 6.20
CA VAL A 78 4.29 1.66 6.95
C VAL A 78 4.79 0.24 6.70
N LEU A 79 3.89 -0.75 6.72
CA LEU A 79 4.24 -2.14 6.49
C LEU A 79 4.71 -2.37 5.05
N ALA A 80 4.09 -1.71 4.07
CA ALA A 80 4.52 -1.77 2.68
C ALA A 80 5.91 -1.15 2.47
N VAL A 81 6.16 0.02 3.04
CA VAL A 81 7.49 0.66 2.98
C VAL A 81 8.54 -0.20 3.68
N PHE A 82 8.20 -0.78 4.83
CA PHE A 82 9.11 -1.64 5.58
C PHE A 82 9.46 -2.92 4.81
N GLY A 83 8.49 -3.58 4.18
CA GLY A 83 8.76 -4.76 3.34
C GLY A 83 9.69 -4.45 2.17
N VAL A 84 9.50 -3.31 1.50
CA VAL A 84 10.40 -2.86 0.43
C VAL A 84 11.80 -2.55 0.99
N ALA A 85 11.89 -1.86 2.12
CA ALA A 85 13.18 -1.55 2.75
C ALA A 85 13.95 -2.82 3.15
N LEU A 86 13.27 -3.83 3.70
CA LEU A 86 13.88 -5.11 4.01
C LEU A 86 14.44 -5.80 2.77
N ASP A 87 13.72 -5.78 1.64
CA ASP A 87 14.24 -6.34 0.40
C ASP A 87 15.46 -5.56 -0.14
N LEU A 88 15.46 -4.23 0.00
CA LEU A 88 16.61 -3.41 -0.42
C LEU A 88 17.86 -3.65 0.45
N ILE A 89 17.68 -3.88 1.75
CA ILE A 89 18.79 -4.09 2.69
C ILE A 89 19.29 -5.54 2.63
N PHE A 90 18.39 -6.52 2.57
CA PHE A 90 18.70 -7.95 2.75
C PHE A 90 18.46 -8.81 1.51
N GLY A 91 17.90 -8.27 0.43
CA GLY A 91 17.50 -9.04 -0.77
C GLY A 91 18.60 -9.93 -1.37
N PRO A 92 19.85 -9.47 -1.52
CA PRO A 92 20.94 -10.34 -2.01
C PRO A 92 21.34 -11.43 -1.02
N ALA A 93 21.18 -11.20 0.28
CA ALA A 93 21.60 -12.11 1.34
C ALA A 93 20.55 -13.21 1.60
N LEU A 94 19.26 -12.86 1.59
CA LEU A 94 18.14 -13.79 1.83
C LEU A 94 17.91 -14.78 0.68
N SER A 95 18.14 -14.38 -0.58
CA SER A 95 18.02 -15.28 -1.73
C SER A 95 19.12 -16.34 -1.79
N ARG A 96 20.23 -16.17 -1.05
CA ARG A 96 21.35 -17.10 -1.03
C ARG A 96 21.20 -18.20 0.03
N THR A 97 20.48 -17.91 1.11
CA THR A 97 20.26 -18.83 2.25
C THR A 97 19.11 -19.84 2.04
N GLY A 98 18.37 -19.76 0.93
CA GLY A 98 17.30 -20.72 0.59
C GLY A 98 17.71 -21.80 -0.42
N GLY A 99 18.99 -21.88 -0.77
CA GLY A 99 19.54 -22.76 -1.81
C GLY A 99 20.55 -23.78 -1.29
N GLU A 100 20.42 -24.20 -0.03
CA GLU A 100 21.15 -25.33 0.56
C GLU A 100 20.17 -26.47 0.90
#